data_AF-A0A089P035-F1
#
_entry.id   AF-A0A089P035-F1
#
_cell.length_a   1.000
_cell.length_b   1.000
_cell.length_c   1.000
_cell.angle_alpha   90.00
_cell.angle_beta   90.00
_cell.angle_gamma   90.00
#
_symmetry.space_group_name_H-M   'P 1'
#
loop_
_entity.id
_entity.type
_entity.pdbx_description
1 polymer ?
#
loop_
_entity_poly.entity_id
_entity_poly.type
_entity_poly.pdbx_seq_one_letter_code
_entity_poly.pdbx_strand_id
1 'polypeptide(L)'
;MEIQRGSHIGPRCKISSHSFICAGVSIGAEVFIGHGVVFTNELYPEATNADGSLKRDGEWELVETVVEARASIGSNATIVAGITIGEGALVGAGAVVTRDVPAFAIVAGCPARVVGDTRTKRAESAARARSVQSPRPEPAEPLQIA
;
A
#
# COMPACT_ATOMS: atom_id res chain seq x y z
N MET A 1 12.02 9.64 -3.24
CA MET A 1 10.71 9.30 -3.83
C MET A 1 10.66 10.01 -5.17
N GLU A 2 10.01 9.41 -6.14
CA GLU A 2 9.80 9.99 -7.46
C GLU A 2 8.31 9.93 -7.78
N ILE A 3 7.78 11.05 -8.24
CA ILE A 3 6.37 11.23 -8.59
C ILE A 3 6.36 11.85 -9.99
N GLN A 4 5.91 11.08 -10.97
CA GLN A 4 5.90 11.53 -12.35
C GLN A 4 4.70 12.45 -12.65
N ARG A 5 4.86 13.27 -13.69
CA ARG A 5 3.78 14.11 -14.23
C ARG A 5 2.60 13.23 -14.65
N GLY A 6 1.38 13.68 -14.41
CA GLY A 6 0.17 12.92 -14.74
C GLY A 6 -0.23 11.90 -13.68
N SER A 7 0.39 11.93 -12.49
CA SER A 7 -0.13 11.28 -11.29
C SER A 7 -0.92 12.27 -10.44
N HIS A 8 -1.88 11.76 -9.68
CA HIS A 8 -2.72 12.55 -8.78
C HIS A 8 -2.61 12.01 -7.35
N ILE A 9 -2.42 12.90 -6.37
CA ILE A 9 -2.30 12.51 -4.95
C ILE A 9 -3.29 13.31 -4.12
N GLY A 10 -4.17 12.61 -3.43
CA GLY A 10 -5.16 13.18 -2.53
C GLY A 10 -4.54 13.76 -1.25
N PRO A 11 -5.35 14.48 -0.46
CA PRO A 11 -4.86 15.14 0.75
C PRO A 11 -4.49 14.13 1.85
N ARG A 12 -3.59 14.56 2.75
CA ARG A 12 -3.20 13.81 3.96
C ARG A 12 -2.56 12.45 3.69
N CYS A 13 -1.97 12.26 2.51
CA CYS A 13 -1.19 11.06 2.20
C CYS A 13 0.20 11.09 2.85
N LYS A 14 0.74 9.92 3.12
CA LYS A 14 2.14 9.74 3.52
C LYS A 14 2.84 8.87 2.50
N ILE A 15 3.83 9.43 1.83
CA ILE A 15 4.62 8.75 0.82
C ILE A 15 6.06 8.67 1.30
N SER A 16 6.54 7.45 1.50
CA SER A 16 7.86 7.18 2.05
C SER A 16 8.95 7.16 0.97
N SER A 17 10.22 7.24 1.41
CA SER A 17 11.40 7.28 0.54
C SER A 17 11.47 6.10 -0.44
N HIS A 18 12.14 6.33 -1.57
CA HIS A 18 12.37 5.34 -2.64
C HIS A 18 11.12 4.75 -3.29
N SER A 19 9.93 5.28 -3.01
CA SER A 19 8.75 4.97 -3.80
C SER A 19 8.83 5.63 -5.19
N PHE A 20 8.28 4.93 -6.18
CA PHE A 20 8.18 5.36 -7.57
C PHE A 20 6.70 5.33 -8.00
N ILE A 21 6.12 6.52 -8.19
CA ILE A 21 4.74 6.72 -8.63
C ILE A 21 4.79 7.24 -10.07
N CYS A 22 4.42 6.39 -11.02
CA CYS A 22 4.42 6.69 -12.44
C CYS A 22 3.17 7.48 -12.89
N ALA A 23 3.23 8.02 -14.11
CA ALA A 23 2.09 8.68 -14.75
C ALA A 23 0.89 7.72 -14.85
N GLY A 24 -0.33 8.24 -14.69
CA GLY A 24 -1.56 7.43 -14.70
C GLY A 24 -1.94 6.82 -13.35
N VAL A 25 -1.14 7.06 -12.29
CA VAL A 25 -1.49 6.63 -10.93
C VAL A 25 -2.32 7.71 -10.23
N SER A 26 -3.52 7.34 -9.79
CA SER A 26 -4.41 8.19 -9.01
C SER A 26 -4.54 7.67 -7.57
N ILE A 27 -4.05 8.44 -6.61
CA ILE A 27 -4.05 8.13 -5.18
C ILE A 27 -5.09 9.00 -4.46
N GLY A 28 -6.01 8.37 -3.74
CA GLY A 28 -7.06 9.01 -2.95
C GLY A 28 -6.55 9.69 -1.68
N ALA A 29 -7.47 10.13 -0.82
CA ALA A 29 -7.12 10.77 0.44
C ALA A 29 -6.60 9.78 1.49
N GLU A 30 -5.71 10.23 2.39
CA GLU A 30 -5.29 9.49 3.58
C GLU A 30 -4.60 8.14 3.28
N VAL A 31 -3.98 8.03 2.11
CA VAL A 31 -3.25 6.83 1.70
C VAL A 31 -1.85 6.81 2.31
N PHE A 32 -1.43 5.63 2.75
CA PHE A 32 -0.06 5.36 3.17
C PHE A 32 0.67 4.55 2.11
N ILE A 33 1.81 5.06 1.63
CA ILE A 33 2.71 4.38 0.71
C ILE A 33 4.04 4.15 1.43
N GLY A 34 4.40 2.88 1.64
CA GLY A 34 5.63 2.45 2.28
C GLY A 34 6.90 2.78 1.47
N HIS A 35 8.06 2.47 2.05
CA HIS A 35 9.35 2.70 1.39
C HIS A 35 9.52 1.75 0.22
N GLY A 36 10.06 2.21 -0.91
CA GLY A 36 10.39 1.33 -2.03
C GLY A 36 9.17 0.77 -2.79
N VAL A 37 7.98 1.33 -2.61
CA VAL A 37 6.79 0.91 -3.38
C VAL A 37 6.94 1.33 -4.83
N VAL A 38 6.73 0.40 -5.76
CA VAL A 38 6.84 0.64 -7.20
C VAL A 38 5.49 0.43 -7.87
N PHE A 39 5.05 1.42 -8.63
CA PHE A 39 3.93 1.31 -9.56
C PHE A 39 4.44 1.09 -10.98
N THR A 40 3.74 0.26 -11.74
CA THR A 40 3.89 0.16 -13.19
C THR A 40 2.70 0.86 -13.86
N ASN A 41 2.91 1.40 -15.05
CA ASN A 41 1.89 2.12 -15.83
C ASN A 41 1.69 1.52 -17.23
N GLU A 42 2.21 0.33 -17.47
CA GLU A 42 2.00 -0.44 -18.70
C GLU A 42 2.11 -1.93 -18.38
N LEU A 43 1.35 -2.76 -19.09
CA LEU A 43 1.33 -4.21 -18.88
C LEU A 43 2.43 -4.93 -19.65
N TYR A 44 2.83 -4.39 -20.79
CA TYR A 44 3.76 -5.00 -21.74
C TYR A 44 4.80 -3.99 -22.22
N PRO A 45 5.71 -3.53 -21.33
CA PRO A 45 6.73 -2.57 -21.71
C PRO A 45 7.71 -3.18 -22.72
N GLU A 46 7.98 -2.44 -23.79
CA GLU A 46 8.89 -2.82 -24.87
C GLU A 46 9.95 -1.74 -25.09
N ALA A 47 11.18 -2.16 -25.41
CA ALA A 47 12.27 -1.23 -25.72
C ALA A 47 12.23 -0.71 -27.17
N THR A 48 11.58 -1.45 -28.07
CA THR A 48 11.59 -1.20 -29.52
C THR A 48 10.21 -1.40 -30.12
N ASN A 49 9.95 -0.71 -31.22
CA ASN A 49 8.82 -1.00 -32.11
C ASN A 49 9.06 -2.31 -32.88
N ALA A 50 8.03 -2.80 -33.58
CA ALA A 50 8.12 -4.05 -34.36
C ALA A 50 9.19 -4.03 -35.46
N ASP A 51 9.60 -2.85 -35.93
CA ASP A 51 10.67 -2.65 -36.92
C ASP A 51 12.08 -2.55 -36.32
N GLY A 52 12.21 -2.68 -34.99
CA GLY A 52 13.49 -2.58 -34.26
C GLY A 52 13.94 -1.15 -33.95
N SER A 53 13.18 -0.12 -34.33
CA SER A 53 13.45 1.26 -33.91
C SER A 53 13.18 1.44 -32.41
N LEU A 54 13.94 2.33 -31.75
CA LEU A 54 13.72 2.64 -30.33
C LEU A 54 12.34 3.25 -30.13
N LYS A 55 11.60 2.69 -29.17
CA LYS A 55 10.30 3.20 -28.74
C LYS A 55 10.51 4.54 -28.03
N ARG A 56 9.66 5.52 -28.32
CA ARG A 56 9.76 6.92 -27.90
C ARG A 56 8.59 7.31 -27.01
N ASP A 57 8.75 8.41 -26.29
CA ASP A 57 7.71 8.97 -25.43
C ASP A 57 6.38 9.12 -26.20
N GLY A 58 5.32 8.51 -25.65
CA GLY A 58 3.98 8.49 -26.26
C GLY A 58 3.67 7.26 -27.10
N GLU A 59 4.64 6.38 -27.39
CA GLU A 59 4.41 5.12 -28.11
C GLU A 59 4.03 3.94 -27.19
N TRP A 60 4.16 4.12 -25.88
CA TRP A 60 3.71 3.17 -24.86
C TRP A 60 2.24 3.39 -24.48
N GLU A 61 1.53 2.29 -24.22
CA GLU A 61 0.15 2.32 -23.75
C GLU A 61 0.12 2.58 -22.24
N LEU A 62 -0.26 3.79 -21.86
CA LEU A 62 -0.45 4.14 -20.46
C LEU A 62 -1.74 3.49 -19.92
N VAL A 63 -1.58 2.67 -18.89
CA VAL A 63 -2.68 2.02 -18.18
C VAL A 63 -2.81 2.60 -16.78
N GLU A 64 -3.98 3.15 -16.48
CA GLU A 64 -4.24 3.84 -15.21
C GLU A 64 -4.34 2.87 -14.03
N THR A 65 -3.90 3.32 -12.86
CA THR A 65 -4.02 2.58 -11.61
C THR A 65 -4.63 3.47 -10.55
N VAL A 66 -5.63 2.96 -9.82
CA VAL A 66 -6.34 3.70 -8.79
C VAL A 66 -6.03 3.13 -7.42
N VAL A 67 -5.67 3.99 -6.48
CA VAL A 67 -5.56 3.67 -5.05
C VAL A 67 -6.60 4.50 -4.33
N GLU A 68 -7.65 3.83 -3.83
CA GLU A 68 -8.75 4.51 -3.14
C GLU A 68 -8.34 5.01 -1.75
N ALA A 69 -9.22 5.80 -1.13
CA ALA A 69 -8.93 6.46 0.13
C ALA A 69 -8.55 5.47 1.25
N ARG A 70 -7.70 5.92 2.18
CA ARG A 70 -7.32 5.19 3.40
C ARG A 70 -6.60 3.85 3.16
N ALA A 71 -6.32 3.49 1.90
CA ALA A 71 -5.53 2.31 1.58
C ALA A 71 -4.10 2.44 2.13
N SER A 72 -3.48 1.32 2.44
CA SER A 72 -2.11 1.26 2.96
C SER A 72 -1.30 0.26 2.15
N ILE A 73 -0.21 0.70 1.55
CA ILE A 73 0.69 -0.13 0.76
C ILE A 73 1.99 -0.33 1.52
N GLY A 74 2.27 -1.58 1.89
CA GLY A 74 3.46 -1.96 2.63
C GLY A 74 4.75 -1.73 1.84
N SER A 75 5.85 -1.55 2.55
CA SER A 75 7.16 -1.30 1.93
C SER A 75 7.54 -2.38 0.92
N ASN A 76 8.21 -1.97 -0.15
CA ASN A 76 8.74 -2.82 -1.21
C ASN A 76 7.67 -3.63 -1.98
N ALA A 77 6.41 -3.23 -1.91
CA ALA A 77 5.35 -3.80 -2.74
C ALA A 77 5.44 -3.29 -4.19
N THR A 78 5.08 -4.15 -5.14
CA THR A 78 4.94 -3.82 -6.56
C THR A 78 3.48 -3.86 -6.97
N ILE A 79 2.99 -2.80 -7.60
CA ILE A 79 1.62 -2.65 -8.08
C ILE A 79 1.64 -2.73 -9.62
N VAL A 80 1.07 -3.82 -10.16
CA VAL A 80 0.93 -3.99 -11.61
C VAL A 80 -0.16 -3.05 -12.14
N ALA A 81 0.09 -2.43 -13.29
CA ALA A 81 -0.76 -1.43 -13.90
C ALA A 81 -2.19 -1.94 -14.16
N GLY A 82 -3.17 -1.03 -14.24
CA GLY A 82 -4.54 -1.37 -14.64
C GLY A 82 -5.41 -1.93 -13.53
N ILE A 83 -5.07 -1.68 -12.27
CA ILE A 83 -5.82 -2.22 -11.14
C ILE A 83 -6.33 -1.14 -10.19
N THR A 84 -7.32 -1.52 -9.39
CA THR A 84 -7.84 -0.72 -8.29
C THR A 84 -7.46 -1.35 -6.95
N ILE A 85 -6.83 -0.56 -6.08
CA ILE A 85 -6.64 -0.87 -4.67
C ILE A 85 -7.78 -0.22 -3.88
N GLY A 86 -8.74 -1.03 -3.43
CA GLY A 86 -9.96 -0.56 -2.80
C GLY A 86 -9.75 0.15 -1.47
N GLU A 87 -10.78 0.90 -1.07
CA GLU A 87 -10.76 1.75 0.11
C GLU A 87 -10.35 0.99 1.38
N GLY A 88 -9.41 1.55 2.14
CA GLY A 88 -8.98 0.95 3.41
C GLY A 88 -8.31 -0.43 3.29
N ALA A 89 -7.98 -0.87 2.08
CA ALA A 89 -7.24 -2.10 1.85
C ALA A 89 -5.80 -1.99 2.40
N LEU A 90 -5.21 -3.15 2.72
CA LEU A 90 -3.83 -3.26 3.16
C LEU A 90 -3.07 -4.22 2.25
N VAL A 91 -2.09 -3.68 1.52
CA VAL A 91 -1.11 -4.48 0.78
C VAL A 91 0.07 -4.76 1.71
N GLY A 92 0.38 -6.04 1.91
CA GLY A 92 1.52 -6.48 2.71
C GLY A 92 2.86 -6.03 2.11
N ALA A 93 3.88 -5.91 2.96
CA ALA A 93 5.23 -5.61 2.50
C ALA A 93 5.74 -6.69 1.53
N GLY A 94 6.46 -6.27 0.49
CA GLY A 94 7.01 -7.17 -0.53
C GLY A 94 5.97 -7.83 -1.45
N ALA A 95 4.68 -7.48 -1.37
CA ALA A 95 3.65 -8.10 -2.19
C ALA A 95 3.73 -7.64 -3.66
N VAL A 96 3.40 -8.55 -4.59
CA VAL A 96 3.24 -8.22 -6.03
C VAL A 96 1.77 -8.32 -6.38
N VAL A 97 1.12 -7.17 -6.53
CA VAL A 97 -0.33 -7.07 -6.72
C VAL A 97 -0.63 -7.05 -8.21
N THR A 98 -1.33 -8.07 -8.68
CA THR A 98 -1.57 -8.38 -10.11
C THR A 98 -3.04 -8.26 -10.52
N ARG A 99 -3.92 -7.87 -9.59
CA ARG A 99 -5.37 -7.80 -9.77
C ARG A 99 -5.97 -6.87 -8.73
N ASP A 100 -7.20 -6.42 -9.00
CA ASP A 100 -7.95 -5.58 -8.06
C ASP A 100 -7.97 -6.15 -6.64
N VAL A 101 -7.83 -5.24 -5.69
CA VAL A 101 -7.89 -5.52 -4.26
C VAL A 101 -9.20 -4.97 -3.73
N PRO A 102 -10.11 -5.83 -3.20
CA PRO A 102 -11.37 -5.36 -2.64
C PRO A 102 -11.16 -4.39 -1.47
N ALA A 103 -12.11 -3.49 -1.26
CA ALA A 103 -12.12 -2.60 -0.09
C ALA A 103 -11.96 -3.38 1.21
N PHE A 104 -11.15 -2.84 2.11
CA PHE A 104 -10.77 -3.42 3.40
C PHE A 104 -10.07 -4.79 3.36
N ALA A 105 -9.78 -5.34 2.18
CA ALA A 105 -9.03 -6.60 2.09
C ALA A 105 -7.57 -6.40 2.51
N ILE A 106 -7.01 -7.44 3.13
CA ILE A 106 -5.56 -7.56 3.33
C ILE A 106 -5.04 -8.52 2.27
N VAL A 107 -4.06 -8.09 1.47
CA VAL A 107 -3.41 -8.93 0.47
C VAL A 107 -1.93 -9.07 0.73
N ALA A 108 -1.35 -10.24 0.46
CA ALA A 108 0.08 -10.49 0.61
C ALA A 108 0.59 -11.56 -0.37
N GLY A 109 1.90 -11.59 -0.60
CA GLY A 109 2.58 -12.59 -1.44
C GLY A 109 2.85 -12.14 -2.88
N CYS A 110 3.46 -13.02 -3.66
CA CYS A 110 3.76 -12.85 -5.08
C CYS A 110 3.34 -14.13 -5.84
N PRO A 111 2.25 -14.10 -6.62
CA PRO A 111 1.29 -13.00 -6.75
C PRO A 111 0.42 -12.83 -5.49
N ALA A 112 -0.01 -11.60 -5.20
CA ALA A 112 -0.75 -11.29 -3.98
C ALA A 112 -2.10 -12.02 -3.90
N ARG A 113 -2.45 -12.51 -2.71
CA ARG A 113 -3.72 -13.17 -2.39
C ARG A 113 -4.34 -12.54 -1.14
N VAL A 114 -5.67 -12.59 -1.06
CA VAL A 114 -6.40 -12.10 0.11
C VAL A 114 -6.10 -13.03 1.28
N VAL A 115 -5.66 -12.45 2.39
CA VAL A 115 -5.28 -13.15 3.63
C VAL A 115 -6.05 -12.66 4.85
N GLY A 116 -6.92 -11.66 4.69
CA GLY A 116 -7.74 -11.15 5.79
C GLY A 116 -8.48 -9.88 5.46
N ASP A 117 -9.00 -9.24 6.50
CA ASP A 117 -9.77 -8.00 6.46
C ASP A 117 -9.23 -7.00 7.49
N THR A 118 -9.02 -5.75 7.08
CA THR A 118 -8.43 -4.70 7.90
C THR A 118 -9.35 -4.28 9.05
N ARG A 119 -10.66 -4.37 8.89
CA ARG A 119 -11.64 -4.01 9.94
C ARG A 119 -11.55 -5.01 11.09
N THR A 120 -11.51 -6.31 10.76
CA THR A 120 -11.34 -7.39 11.74
C THR A 120 -9.99 -7.26 12.45
N LYS A 121 -8.88 -7.13 11.69
CA LYS A 121 -7.54 -7.03 12.29
C LYS A 121 -7.36 -5.78 13.16
N ARG A 122 -7.96 -4.66 12.78
CA ARG A 122 -7.93 -3.43 13.60
C ARG A 122 -8.75 -3.58 14.87
N ALA A 123 -9.91 -4.22 14.82
CA ALA A 123 -10.72 -4.50 16.01
C ALA A 123 -9.98 -5.42 17.01
N GLU A 124 -9.37 -6.50 16.51
CA GLU A 124 -8.52 -7.40 17.30
C GLU A 124 -7.35 -6.65 17.95
N SER A 125 -6.64 -5.83 17.17
CA SER A 125 -5.50 -5.03 17.66
C SER A 125 -5.92 -4.05 18.75
N ALA A 126 -7.06 -3.37 18.58
CA ALA A 126 -7.59 -2.43 19.55
C ALA A 126 -8.04 -3.13 20.85
N ALA A 127 -8.64 -4.32 20.74
CA ALA A 127 -8.99 -5.13 21.91
C ALA A 127 -7.75 -5.57 22.69
N ARG A 128 -6.70 -6.03 21.98
CA ARG A 128 -5.42 -6.40 22.60
C ARG A 128 -4.71 -5.23 23.26
N ALA A 129 -4.75 -4.04 22.67
CA ALA A 129 -4.18 -2.85 23.29
C ALA A 129 -4.87 -2.50 24.62
N ARG A 130 -6.20 -2.62 24.69
CA ARG A 130 -6.96 -2.39 25.93
C ARG A 130 -6.64 -3.39 27.04
N SER A 131 -6.43 -4.67 26.71
CA SER A 131 -6.10 -5.69 27.71
C SER A 131 -4.69 -5.54 28.29
N VAL A 132 -3.74 -4.98 27.52
CA VAL A 132 -2.37 -4.72 27.99
C VAL A 132 -2.29 -3.52 28.94
N GLN A 133 -3.25 -2.59 28.85
CA GLN A 133 -3.27 -1.35 29.63
C GLN A 133 -3.87 -1.49 31.05
N SER A 134 -4.17 -2.70 31.53
CA SER A 134 -4.65 -2.90 32.90
C SER A 134 -3.61 -2.40 33.93
N PRO A 135 -4.01 -1.74 35.03
CA PRO A 135 -3.05 -1.20 35.99
C PRO A 135 -2.11 -2.30 36.51
N ARG A 136 -0.82 -2.00 36.61
CA ARG A 136 0.10 -2.86 37.38
C ARG A 136 -0.43 -2.90 38.83
N PRO A 137 -0.45 -4.07 39.49
CA PRO A 137 -0.78 -4.12 40.90
C PRO A 137 0.15 -3.17 41.66
N GLU A 138 -0.42 -2.38 42.57
CA GLU A 138 0.39 -1.50 43.42
C GLU A 138 1.40 -2.34 44.20
N PRO A 139 2.63 -1.82 44.42
CA PRO A 139 3.60 -2.50 45.26
C PRO A 139 2.97 -2.76 46.64
N ALA A 140 3.07 -3.99 47.13
CA ALA A 140 2.56 -4.35 48.44
C ALA A 140 3.16 -3.40 49.50
N GLU A 141 2.30 -2.87 50.39
CA GLU A 141 2.76 -2.03 51.49
C GLU A 141 3.83 -2.78 52.30
N PRO A 142 4.97 -2.13 52.62
CA PRO A 142 6.00 -2.77 53.42
C PRO A 142 5.43 -3.13 54.79
N LEU A 143 5.60 -4.40 55.19
CA LEU A 143 5.25 -4.89 56.53
C LEU A 143 5.91 -3.99 57.58
N GLN A 144 5.10 -3.23 58.32
CA GLN A 144 5.55 -2.54 59.53
C GLN A 144 5.80 -3.59 60.61
N ILE A 145 7.07 -3.88 60.87
CA ILE A 145 7.50 -4.72 61.99
C ILE A 145 7.59 -3.80 63.21
N ALA A 146 6.78 -4.08 64.24
CA ALA A 146 6.76 -3.39 65.53
C ALA A 146 7.90 -3.83 66.45
#